data_AF-A0A961ES18-F1
#
_entry.id   AF-A0A961ES18-F1
#
_cell.length_a   1.000
_cell.length_b   1.000
_cell.length_c   1.000
_cell.angle_alpha   90.00
_cell.angle_beta   90.00
_cell.angle_gamma   90.00
#
_symmetry.space_group_name_H-M   'P 1'
#
loop_
_entity.id
_entity.type
_entity.pdbx_description
1 polymer ?
#
loop_
_entity_poly.entity_id
_entity_poly.type
_entity_poly.pdbx_seq_one_letter_code
_entity_poly.pdbx_strand_id
1 'polypeptide(L)'
;MNEGETSLLQWQNLQSLDLAELIDILKAQHTDFLDSDLPELQELAHLLADRPLERFLENMAEELAIHFRTEEKVVFPVLESMSGQHNALDPALRIASDHMREDHRSHFRHLRVLRAFQEELEQQGARGMRQHLCLRLNDFCNRMQLHATWENRRIFRRPAVTETVARREASGNQ
;
A
#
# COMPACT_ATOMS: atom_id res chain seq x y z
N MET A 1 19.50 -14.00 -14.95
CA MET A 1 19.75 -13.12 -13.78
C MET A 1 18.44 -13.05 -13.02
N ASN A 2 18.45 -13.28 -11.71
CA ASN A 2 17.23 -13.33 -10.90
C ASN A 2 16.67 -11.91 -10.71
N GLU A 3 15.57 -11.59 -11.38
CA GLU A 3 14.84 -10.32 -11.22
C GLU A 3 14.30 -10.12 -9.78
N GLY A 4 14.24 -11.19 -8.98
CA GLY A 4 13.86 -11.14 -7.56
C GLY A 4 14.91 -10.54 -6.61
N GLU A 5 16.20 -10.58 -6.94
CA GLU A 5 17.26 -10.01 -6.08
C GLU A 5 17.38 -8.48 -6.22
N THR A 6 16.99 -7.94 -7.38
CA THR A 6 17.06 -6.50 -7.66
C THR A 6 16.01 -5.72 -6.87
N SER A 7 14.85 -6.34 -6.62
CA SER A 7 13.77 -5.75 -5.83
C SER A 7 14.22 -5.51 -4.38
N LEU A 8 14.60 -6.56 -3.63
CA LEU A 8 14.91 -6.42 -2.19
C LEU A 8 16.06 -5.46 -1.86
N LEU A 9 17.07 -5.33 -2.73
CA LEU A 9 18.18 -4.39 -2.56
C LEU A 9 17.78 -2.92 -2.82
N GLN A 10 16.81 -2.66 -3.69
CA GLN A 10 16.28 -1.31 -3.91
C GLN A 10 15.45 -0.81 -2.71
N TRP A 11 14.77 -1.71 -1.99
CA TRP A 11 13.87 -1.32 -0.90
C TRP A 11 14.56 -1.01 0.44
N GLN A 12 15.76 -1.56 0.69
CA GLN A 12 16.52 -1.23 1.91
C GLN A 12 17.00 0.24 1.93
N ASN A 13 17.18 0.86 0.76
CA ASN A 13 17.58 2.27 0.64
C ASN A 13 16.46 3.27 0.98
N LEU A 14 15.19 2.86 1.00
CA LEU A 14 14.07 3.77 1.29
C LEU A 14 14.07 4.30 2.73
N GLN A 15 14.77 3.65 3.66
CA GLN A 15 14.90 4.16 5.04
C GLN A 15 15.70 5.46 5.12
N SER A 16 16.61 5.68 4.17
CA SER A 16 17.52 6.82 4.17
C SER A 16 16.97 8.04 3.44
N LEU A 17 15.91 7.87 2.65
CA LEU A 17 15.30 8.94 1.88
C LEU A 17 14.62 9.97 2.78
N ASP A 18 14.64 11.22 2.33
CA ASP A 18 13.79 12.23 2.93
C ASP A 18 12.31 12.01 2.58
N LEU A 19 11.41 12.80 3.17
CA LEU A 19 9.98 12.62 2.99
C LEU A 19 9.53 12.94 1.55
N ALA A 20 10.14 13.92 0.89
CA ALA A 20 9.76 14.33 -0.45
C ALA A 20 10.17 13.26 -1.48
N GLU A 21 11.41 12.78 -1.39
CA GLU A 21 11.92 11.68 -2.21
C GLU A 21 11.08 10.41 -2.03
N LEU A 22 10.69 10.09 -0.79
CA LEU A 22 9.81 8.94 -0.52
C LEU A 22 8.43 9.12 -1.17
N ILE A 23 7.82 10.29 -1.04
CA ILE A 23 6.50 10.59 -1.63
C ILE A 23 6.56 10.46 -3.16
N ASP A 24 7.60 10.98 -3.81
CA ASP A 24 7.75 10.89 -5.27
C ASP A 24 7.85 9.44 -5.74
N ILE A 25 8.57 8.59 -5.01
CA ILE A 25 8.64 7.15 -5.30
C ILE A 25 7.28 6.47 -5.12
N LEU A 26 6.53 6.81 -4.06
CA LEU A 26 5.20 6.22 -3.83
C LEU A 26 4.21 6.63 -4.94
N LYS A 27 4.20 7.90 -5.36
CA LYS A 27 3.41 8.38 -6.49
C LYS A 27 3.73 7.63 -7.78
N ALA A 28 5.01 7.40 -8.06
CA ALA A 28 5.41 6.61 -9.23
C ALA A 28 4.87 5.17 -9.15
N GLN A 29 4.87 4.57 -7.96
CA GLN A 29 4.28 3.24 -7.74
C GLN A 29 2.78 3.22 -7.94
N HIS A 30 2.04 4.27 -7.56
CA HIS A 30 0.61 4.37 -7.84
C HIS A 30 0.34 4.27 -9.34
N THR A 31 1.13 4.99 -10.14
CA THR A 31 1.04 4.95 -11.59
C THR A 31 1.35 3.55 -12.12
N ASP A 32 2.43 2.92 -11.68
CA ASP A 32 2.76 1.54 -12.08
C ASP A 32 1.63 0.55 -11.77
N PHE A 33 1.01 0.65 -10.59
CA PHE A 33 -0.07 -0.25 -10.20
C PHE A 33 -1.32 -0.08 -11.08
N LEU A 34 -1.74 1.18 -11.32
CA LEU A 34 -2.98 1.48 -12.03
C LEU A 34 -2.85 1.38 -13.55
N ASP A 35 -1.71 1.78 -14.10
CA ASP A 35 -1.54 1.93 -15.55
C ASP A 35 -0.84 0.73 -16.19
N SER A 36 -0.17 -0.13 -15.39
CA SER A 36 0.55 -1.30 -15.87
C SER A 36 0.10 -2.60 -15.22
N ASP A 37 0.32 -2.77 -13.90
CA ASP A 37 0.18 -4.08 -13.27
C ASP A 37 -1.29 -4.56 -13.25
N LEU A 38 -2.24 -3.73 -12.80
CA LEU A 38 -3.65 -4.11 -12.74
C LEU A 38 -4.27 -4.36 -14.13
N PRO A 39 -4.09 -3.49 -15.15
CA PRO A 39 -4.58 -3.76 -16.49
C PRO A 39 -4.05 -5.07 -17.08
N GLU A 40 -2.76 -5.38 -16.88
CA GLU A 40 -2.17 -6.63 -17.34
C GLU A 40 -2.81 -7.85 -16.64
N LEU A 41 -2.98 -7.78 -15.32
CA LEU A 41 -3.65 -8.85 -14.56
C LEU A 41 -5.09 -9.07 -15.00
N GLN A 42 -5.82 -7.98 -15.27
CA GLN A 42 -7.20 -8.03 -15.80
C GLN A 42 -7.24 -8.67 -17.18
N GLU A 43 -6.33 -8.28 -18.09
CA GLU A 43 -6.23 -8.87 -19.43
C GLU A 43 -5.92 -10.36 -19.35
N LEU A 44 -4.98 -10.78 -18.51
CA LEU A 44 -4.64 -12.18 -18.31
C LEU A 44 -5.82 -12.99 -17.73
N ALA A 45 -6.53 -12.45 -16.75
CA ALA A 45 -7.74 -13.07 -16.20
C ALA A 45 -8.83 -13.21 -17.28
N HIS A 46 -9.02 -12.18 -18.10
CA HIS A 46 -9.96 -12.18 -19.22
C HIS A 46 -9.63 -13.24 -20.26
N LEU A 47 -8.37 -13.33 -20.70
CA LEU A 47 -7.90 -14.29 -21.70
C LEU A 47 -8.04 -15.74 -21.20
N LEU A 48 -7.93 -15.96 -19.88
CA LEU A 48 -8.15 -17.25 -19.24
C LEU A 48 -9.62 -17.55 -18.94
N ALA A 49 -10.52 -16.62 -19.25
CA ALA A 49 -11.95 -16.67 -18.94
C ALA A 49 -12.26 -16.85 -17.44
N ASP A 50 -11.38 -16.35 -16.56
CA ASP A 50 -11.56 -16.35 -15.10
C ASP A 50 -12.37 -15.13 -14.67
N ARG A 51 -13.69 -15.21 -14.86
CA ARG A 51 -14.63 -14.11 -14.55
C ARG A 51 -14.60 -13.69 -13.08
N PRO A 52 -14.53 -14.60 -12.08
CA PRO A 52 -14.39 -14.19 -10.69
C PRO A 52 -13.15 -13.33 -10.42
N LEU A 53 -11.99 -13.75 -10.92
CA LEU A 53 -10.75 -13.00 -10.74
C LEU A 53 -10.77 -11.65 -11.48
N GLU A 54 -11.25 -11.63 -12.73
CA GLU A 54 -11.41 -10.41 -13.54
C GLU A 54 -12.25 -9.37 -12.78
N ARG A 55 -13.44 -9.74 -12.29
CA ARG A 55 -14.31 -8.86 -11.50
C ARG A 55 -13.66 -8.38 -10.21
N PHE A 56 -12.91 -9.25 -9.55
CA PHE A 56 -12.22 -8.89 -8.33
C PHE A 56 -11.11 -7.86 -8.58
N LEU A 57 -10.35 -8.01 -9.67
CA LEU A 57 -9.32 -7.07 -10.10
C LEU A 57 -9.90 -5.73 -10.58
N GLU A 58 -11.06 -5.72 -11.23
CA GLU A 58 -11.80 -4.50 -11.59
C GLU A 58 -12.16 -3.69 -10.34
N ASN A 59 -12.81 -4.33 -9.35
CA ASN A 59 -13.19 -3.67 -8.10
C ASN A 59 -11.97 -3.16 -7.33
N MET A 60 -10.89 -3.95 -7.28
CA MET A 60 -9.65 -3.54 -6.63
C MET A 60 -9.04 -2.31 -7.32
N ALA A 61 -9.05 -2.27 -8.65
CA ALA A 61 -8.51 -1.14 -9.40
C ALA A 61 -9.28 0.16 -9.11
N GLU A 62 -10.61 0.09 -9.04
CA GLU A 62 -11.44 1.25 -8.68
C GLU A 62 -11.13 1.75 -7.26
N GLU A 63 -11.05 0.85 -6.29
CA GLU A 63 -10.72 1.20 -4.91
C GLU A 63 -9.33 1.82 -4.77
N LEU A 64 -8.32 1.21 -5.39
CA LEU A 64 -6.94 1.72 -5.37
C LEU A 64 -6.84 3.08 -6.07
N ALA A 65 -7.56 3.27 -7.17
CA ALA A 65 -7.58 4.56 -7.86
C ALA A 65 -8.16 5.69 -6.99
N ILE A 66 -9.19 5.39 -6.18
CA ILE A 66 -9.75 6.35 -5.22
C ILE A 66 -8.78 6.61 -4.09
N HIS A 67 -8.17 5.55 -3.55
CA HIS A 67 -7.21 5.61 -2.45
C HIS A 67 -5.97 6.44 -2.84
N PHE A 68 -5.26 6.06 -3.91
CA PHE A 68 -4.08 6.78 -4.40
C PHE A 68 -4.37 8.23 -4.76
N ARG A 69 -5.54 8.52 -5.37
CA ARG A 69 -5.95 9.91 -5.64
C ARG A 69 -6.13 10.71 -4.36
N THR A 70 -6.68 10.11 -3.31
CA THR A 70 -6.86 10.76 -2.02
C THR A 70 -5.51 11.09 -1.40
N GLU A 71 -4.56 10.16 -1.47
CA GLU A 71 -3.21 10.38 -0.99
C GLU A 71 -2.52 11.51 -1.74
N GLU A 72 -2.52 11.46 -3.07
CA GLU A 72 -1.84 12.43 -3.93
C GLU A 72 -2.43 13.84 -3.87
N LYS A 73 -3.76 13.97 -3.75
CA LYS A 73 -4.44 15.26 -3.81
C LYS A 73 -4.65 15.90 -2.45
N VAL A 74 -4.64 15.11 -1.38
CA VAL A 74 -4.98 15.59 -0.04
C VAL A 74 -3.86 15.29 0.94
N VAL A 75 -3.48 14.02 1.08
CA VAL A 75 -2.62 13.59 2.19
C VAL A 75 -1.16 14.02 2.00
N PHE A 76 -0.55 13.72 0.86
CA PHE A 76 0.83 14.08 0.56
C PHE A 76 1.07 15.59 0.56
N PRO A 77 0.22 16.44 -0.07
CA PRO A 77 0.39 17.89 0.00
C PRO A 77 0.36 18.44 1.43
N VAL A 78 -0.51 17.90 2.29
CA VAL A 78 -0.56 18.30 3.70
C VAL A 78 0.74 17.92 4.42
N LEU A 79 1.24 16.70 4.21
CA LEU A 79 2.50 16.24 4.80
C LEU A 79 3.69 17.08 4.36
N GLU A 80 3.78 17.40 3.07
CA GLU A 80 4.81 18.28 2.51
C GLU A 80 4.73 19.68 3.15
N SER A 81 3.54 20.26 3.30
CA SER A 81 3.36 21.57 3.94
C SER A 81 3.77 21.62 5.41
N MET A 82 3.74 20.47 6.10
CA MET A 82 4.07 20.34 7.52
C MET A 82 5.56 20.01 7.76
N SER A 83 6.33 19.72 6.71
CA SER A 83 7.77 19.44 6.76
C SER A 83 8.56 20.73 7.12
N GLY A 84 8.50 21.11 8.41
CA GLY A 84 9.11 22.33 8.94
C GLY A 84 8.44 22.86 10.22
N GLN A 85 7.20 22.43 10.53
CA GLN A 85 6.48 22.80 11.74
C GLN A 85 6.22 21.56 12.60
N HIS A 86 7.28 21.07 13.22
CA HIS A 86 7.19 20.05 14.27
C HIS A 86 6.48 20.65 15.50
N ASN A 87 5.30 20.12 15.86
CA ASN A 87 5.00 19.66 17.24
C ASN A 87 3.52 19.46 17.56
N ALA A 88 2.62 19.67 16.60
CA ALA A 88 1.29 19.09 16.70
C ALA A 88 0.94 18.53 15.33
N LEU A 89 0.97 17.19 15.19
CA LEU A 89 0.19 16.58 14.11
C LEU A 89 -1.23 17.08 14.31
N ASP A 90 -1.67 17.98 13.42
CA ASP A 90 -3.03 18.51 13.39
C ASP A 90 -3.99 17.34 13.59
N PRO A 91 -4.98 17.43 14.51
CA PRO A 91 -6.00 16.40 14.68
C PRO A 91 -6.56 15.89 13.34
N ALA A 92 -6.67 16.76 12.33
CA ALA A 92 -7.07 16.39 10.98
C ALA A 92 -6.10 15.41 10.30
N LEU A 93 -4.78 15.64 10.36
CA LEU A 93 -3.78 14.74 9.78
C LEU A 93 -3.74 13.39 10.52
N ARG A 94 -3.98 13.39 11.83
CA ARG A 94 -4.10 12.15 12.60
C ARG A 94 -5.32 11.33 12.16
N ILE A 95 -6.47 11.97 11.98
CA ILE A 95 -7.70 11.32 11.48
C ILE A 95 -7.46 10.78 10.06
N ALA A 96 -6.87 11.58 9.17
CA ALA A 96 -6.51 11.14 7.82
C ALA A 96 -5.58 9.92 7.85
N SER A 97 -4.53 9.95 8.69
CA SER A 97 -3.61 8.82 8.85
C SER A 97 -4.29 7.56 9.43
N ASP A 98 -5.25 7.72 10.35
CA ASP A 98 -6.05 6.59 10.86
C ASP A 98 -6.94 6.00 9.75
N HIS A 99 -7.52 6.85 8.91
CA HIS A 99 -8.34 6.42 7.77
C HIS A 99 -7.51 5.66 6.72
N MET A 100 -6.37 6.22 6.28
CA MET A 100 -5.48 5.55 5.30
C MET A 100 -4.99 4.19 5.82
N ARG A 101 -4.70 4.08 7.12
CA ARG A 101 -4.36 2.78 7.74
C ARG A 101 -5.48 1.76 7.68
N GLU A 102 -6.73 2.20 7.80
CA GLU A 102 -7.88 1.30 7.70
C GLU A 102 -8.10 0.85 6.26
N ASP A 103 -7.94 1.75 5.29
CA ASP A 103 -7.96 1.41 3.86
C ASP A 103 -6.87 0.37 3.54
N HIS A 104 -5.64 0.56 4.03
CA HIS A 104 -4.57 -0.44 3.92
C HIS A 104 -4.94 -1.81 4.50
N ARG A 105 -5.71 -1.88 5.61
CA ARG A 105 -6.21 -3.16 6.13
C ARG A 105 -7.23 -3.80 5.20
N SER A 106 -8.05 -3.00 4.52
CA SER A 106 -8.92 -3.48 3.45
C SER A 106 -8.10 -4.04 2.29
N HIS A 107 -7.11 -3.30 1.81
CA HIS A 107 -6.24 -3.78 0.74
C HIS A 107 -5.47 -5.05 1.12
N PHE A 108 -4.98 -5.18 2.37
CA PHE A 108 -4.39 -6.44 2.84
C PHE A 108 -5.38 -7.62 2.91
N ARG A 109 -6.68 -7.37 3.08
CA ARG A 109 -7.70 -8.42 2.89
C ARG A 109 -7.80 -8.80 1.42
N HIS A 110 -7.76 -7.82 0.52
CA HIS A 110 -7.82 -8.08 -0.91
C HIS A 110 -6.60 -8.85 -1.43
N LEU A 111 -5.40 -8.51 -0.97
CA LEU A 111 -4.18 -9.26 -1.31
C LEU A 111 -4.24 -10.73 -0.83
N ARG A 112 -4.93 -11.01 0.29
CA ARG A 112 -5.15 -12.40 0.73
C ARG A 112 -6.09 -13.16 -0.21
N VAL A 113 -7.10 -12.50 -0.76
CA VAL A 113 -7.99 -13.10 -1.76
C VAL A 113 -7.22 -13.37 -3.06
N LEU A 114 -6.37 -12.45 -3.53
CA LEU A 114 -5.51 -12.69 -4.69
C LEU A 114 -4.56 -13.87 -4.48
N ARG A 115 -3.98 -14.01 -3.27
CA ARG A 115 -3.15 -15.18 -2.94
C ARG A 115 -3.95 -16.48 -2.98
N ALA A 116 -5.22 -16.48 -2.59
CA ALA A 116 -6.06 -17.67 -2.71
C ALA A 116 -6.32 -18.05 -4.18
N PHE A 117 -6.57 -17.07 -5.06
CA PHE A 117 -6.65 -17.32 -6.51
C PHE A 117 -5.33 -17.87 -7.07
N GLN A 118 -4.19 -17.30 -6.63
CA GLN A 118 -2.87 -17.79 -7.02
C GLN A 118 -2.67 -19.26 -6.60
N GLU A 119 -2.95 -19.60 -5.34
CA GLU A 119 -2.83 -20.97 -4.81
C GLU A 119 -3.74 -21.95 -5.58
N GLU A 120 -4.95 -21.53 -5.94
CA GLU A 120 -5.84 -22.35 -6.76
C GLU A 120 -5.25 -22.62 -8.16
N LEU A 121 -4.71 -21.60 -8.83
CA LEU A 121 -4.04 -21.75 -10.12
C LEU A 121 -2.84 -22.72 -10.04
N GLU A 122 -2.04 -22.61 -8.97
CA GLU A 122 -0.90 -23.50 -8.72
C GLU A 122 -1.34 -24.94 -8.51
N GLN A 123 -2.38 -25.18 -7.70
CA GLN A 123 -2.93 -26.52 -7.44
C GLN A 123 -3.50 -27.19 -8.70
N GLN A 124 -4.03 -26.41 -9.63
CA GLN A 124 -4.51 -26.89 -10.93
C GLN A 124 -3.36 -27.19 -11.92
N GLY A 125 -2.10 -27.04 -11.51
CA GLY A 125 -0.94 -27.30 -12.34
C GLY A 125 -0.73 -26.22 -13.41
N ALA A 126 -0.70 -24.96 -12.99
CA ALA A 126 -0.49 -23.79 -13.85
C ALA A 126 0.66 -23.99 -14.86
N ARG A 127 0.36 -23.84 -16.16
CA ARG A 127 1.32 -23.85 -17.27
C ARG A 127 0.98 -22.73 -18.24
N GLY A 128 1.97 -22.26 -18.99
CA GLY A 128 1.80 -21.22 -20.01
C GLY A 128 1.19 -19.95 -19.39
N MET A 129 0.08 -19.48 -19.95
CA MET A 129 -0.58 -18.24 -19.50
C MET A 129 -1.04 -18.28 -18.04
N ARG A 130 -1.48 -19.44 -17.52
CA ARG A 130 -1.84 -19.56 -16.09
C ARG A 130 -0.64 -19.39 -15.17
N GLN A 131 0.51 -19.94 -15.57
CA GLN A 131 1.75 -19.78 -14.82
C GLN A 131 2.21 -18.32 -14.85
N HIS A 132 2.07 -17.66 -15.99
CA HIS A 132 2.38 -16.24 -16.11
C HIS A 132 1.48 -15.37 -15.22
N LEU A 133 0.16 -15.57 -15.26
CA LEU A 133 -0.78 -14.88 -14.36
C LEU A 133 -0.41 -15.12 -12.88
N CYS A 134 -0.09 -16.36 -12.51
CA CYS A 134 0.33 -16.71 -11.16
C CYS A 134 1.56 -15.91 -10.69
N LEU A 135 2.59 -15.78 -11.55
CA LEU A 135 3.79 -15.00 -11.24
C LEU A 135 3.47 -13.51 -11.11
N ARG A 136 2.68 -12.94 -12.03
CA ARG A 136 2.29 -11.53 -12.00
C ARG A 136 1.44 -11.21 -10.76
N LEU A 137 0.52 -12.09 -10.36
CA LEU A 137 -0.25 -11.95 -9.12
C LEU A 137 0.64 -11.91 -7.88
N ASN A 138 1.62 -12.82 -7.80
CA ASN A 138 2.58 -12.85 -6.71
C ASN A 138 3.40 -11.54 -6.64
N ASP A 139 3.93 -11.08 -7.77
CA ASP A 139 4.74 -9.87 -7.84
C ASP A 139 3.93 -8.63 -7.42
N PHE A 140 2.71 -8.48 -7.98
CA PHE A 140 1.80 -7.41 -7.60
C PHE A 140 1.49 -7.43 -6.09
N CYS A 141 1.13 -8.60 -5.54
CA CYS A 141 0.82 -8.73 -4.11
C CYS A 141 2.01 -8.34 -3.22
N ASN A 142 3.23 -8.74 -3.60
CA ASN A 142 4.42 -8.42 -2.82
C ASN A 142 4.75 -6.92 -2.89
N ARG A 143 4.67 -6.32 -4.08
CA ARG A 143 4.89 -4.87 -4.27
C ARG A 143 3.86 -4.04 -3.51
N MET A 144 2.57 -4.33 -3.65
CA MET A 144 1.50 -3.59 -2.98
C MET A 144 1.59 -3.75 -1.45
N GLN A 145 1.92 -4.96 -0.97
CA GLN A 145 2.10 -5.18 0.46
C GLN A 145 3.25 -4.35 1.04
N LEU A 146 4.34 -4.25 0.28
CA LEU A 146 5.51 -3.47 0.66
C LEU A 146 5.22 -1.97 0.64
N HIS A 147 4.57 -1.49 -0.41
CA HIS A 147 4.11 -0.11 -0.57
C HIS A 147 3.29 0.36 0.66
N ALA A 148 2.18 -0.32 0.96
CA ALA A 148 1.35 0.01 2.12
C ALA A 148 2.11 -0.13 3.46
N THR A 149 3.08 -1.03 3.55
CA THR A 149 3.93 -1.16 4.74
C THR A 149 4.83 0.06 4.93
N TRP A 150 5.38 0.61 3.86
CA TRP A 150 6.21 1.81 3.91
C TRP A 150 5.41 3.02 4.36
N GLU A 151 4.25 3.24 3.77
CA GLU A 151 3.36 4.33 4.13
C GLU A 151 2.96 4.25 5.60
N ASN A 152 2.53 3.07 6.05
CA ASN A 152 2.17 2.85 7.46
C ASN A 152 3.31 3.10 8.44
N ARG A 153 4.56 2.83 8.05
CA ARG A 153 5.74 2.97 8.92
C ARG A 153 6.32 4.38 8.91
N ARG A 154 6.32 5.04 7.76
CA ARG A 154 7.04 6.30 7.53
C ARG A 154 6.13 7.51 7.50
N ILE A 155 4.96 7.37 6.88
CA ILE A 155 4.04 8.47 6.61
C ILE A 155 2.95 8.48 7.67
N PHE A 156 2.20 7.38 7.75
CA PHE A 156 1.10 7.20 8.69
C PHE A 156 1.59 6.55 9.97
N ARG A 157 2.72 7.01 10.53
CA ARG A 157 3.19 6.51 11.81
C ARG A 157 2.26 7.00 12.92
N ARG A 158 1.86 6.12 13.84
CA ARG A 158 1.20 6.58 15.07
C ARG A 158 2.20 7.35 15.92
N PRO A 159 1.90 8.59 16.37
CA PRO A 159 2.72 9.22 17.39
C PRO A 159 2.75 8.29 18.60
N ALA A 160 3.94 8.10 19.18
CA ALA A 160 4.05 7.37 20.44
C ALA A 160 3.11 8.07 21.42
N VAL A 161 2.20 7.31 22.03
CA VAL A 161 1.35 7.85 23.11
C VAL A 161 2.31 8.23 24.22
N THR A 162 2.74 9.48 24.25
CA THR A 162 3.39 10.04 25.41
C THR A 162 2.33 10.04 26.51
N GLU A 163 2.39 9.04 27.39
CA GLU A 163 1.67 8.91 28.66
C GLU A 163 2.01 10.08 29.62
N THR A 164 2.00 11.32 29.14
CA THR A 164 2.39 12.49 29.94
C THR A 164 1.18 13.17 30.58
N VAL A 165 -0.06 12.78 30.22
CA VAL A 165 -1.27 13.39 30.80
C VAL A 165 -1.77 12.64 32.04
N ALA A 166 -1.46 11.34 32.21
CA ALA A 166 -1.93 10.55 33.35
C ALA A 166 -1.21 10.84 34.69
N ARG A 167 -0.11 11.62 34.70
CA ARG A 167 0.61 11.95 35.94
C ARG A 167 0.33 13.35 36.51
N ARG A 168 -0.34 14.24 35.77
CA ARG A 168 -0.67 15.59 36.29
C ARG A 168 -1.96 15.64 37.11
N GLU A 169 -2.86 14.68 36.96
CA GLU A 169 -4.09 14.63 37.78
C GLU A 169 -3.91 13.89 39.12
N ALA A 170 -2.81 13.13 39.29
CA ALA A 170 -2.52 12.42 40.54
C ALA A 170 -1.72 13.25 41.57
N SER A 171 -1.35 14.50 41.27
CA SER A 171 -0.53 15.35 42.15
C SER A 171 -1.22 16.63 42.62
N GLY A 172 -2.49 16.84 42.26
CA GLY A 172 -3.25 18.06 42.56
C GLY A 172 -4.23 17.95 43.73
N ASN A 173 -3.94 17.09 44.72
CA ASN A 173 -4.71 17.03 45.97
C ASN A 173 -3.74 16.95 47.15
N GLN A 174 -3.19 18.11 47.53
CA GLN A 174 -2.62 18.39 48.86
C GLN A 174 -3.14 19.73 49.32
#